data_AF-A0A941BHE4-F1
#
_entry.id   AF-A0A941BHE4-F1
#
_cell.length_a   1.000
_cell.length_b   1.000
_cell.length_c   1.000
_cell.angle_alpha   90.00
_cell.angle_beta   90.00
_cell.angle_gamma   90.00
#
_symmetry.space_group_name_H-M   'P 1'
#
loop_
_entity.id
_entity.type
_entity.pdbx_description
1 polymer ?
#
loop_
_entity_poly.entity_id
_entity_poly.type
_entity_poly.pdbx_seq_one_letter_code
_entity_poly.pdbx_strand_id
1 'polypeptide(L)'
;MNASSSAAPTVLISEVGPRDGLQSVRATMPLAAKCAWIDALAAAGLREIEVGSFVSPKLLPQLADTAELVRHALRHPGLTVMALVPNLQGAQAAAAAGVHKITLPVSASPAHSLANVRRTPQQMLDEVRAVLAWRAEHAPQLAVEVGLSTAFGCTLQGPVPEDEVIALAEALAEAGVDEVGLSDTTGMAHPAQVRRLFTRLRETIGQKAGAAHLHNTRGLGLANALAAWDVGVRTFDASLAGLGGCPYAPGASGNVVTEDLVFLFEAMGVATGIDLDRLIAARAPLAAGLPGEPLYGMLAEAGVPKGFVPATRIPT
;
A
#
# COMPACT_ATOMS: atom_id res chain seq x y z
N MET A 1 32.38 -10.12 12.63
CA MET A 1 31.41 -9.17 12.07
C MET A 1 30.05 -9.61 12.60
N ASN A 2 29.59 -9.00 13.69
CA ASN A 2 28.32 -9.37 14.31
C ASN A 2 27.20 -8.89 13.39
N ALA A 3 26.49 -9.84 12.78
CA ALA A 3 25.18 -9.58 12.22
C ALA A 3 24.29 -9.14 13.37
N SER A 4 24.03 -7.84 13.45
CA SER A 4 22.97 -7.30 14.30
C SER A 4 21.68 -7.98 13.84
N SER A 5 21.16 -8.88 14.67
CA SER A 5 19.80 -9.38 14.58
C SER A 5 18.87 -8.19 14.80
N SER A 6 18.51 -7.48 13.73
CA SER A 6 17.47 -6.46 13.82
C SER A 6 16.17 -7.18 14.17
N ALA A 7 15.61 -6.90 15.35
CA ALA A 7 14.25 -7.31 15.68
C ALA A 7 13.32 -6.87 14.52
N ALA A 8 12.32 -7.70 14.19
CA ALA A 8 11.32 -7.33 13.21
C ALA A 8 10.70 -5.97 13.60
N PRO A 9 10.49 -5.04 12.64
CA PRO A 9 9.98 -3.72 12.98
C PRO A 9 8.60 -3.84 13.63
N THR A 10 8.36 -3.02 14.64
CA THR A 10 7.10 -3.03 15.40
C THR A 10 5.93 -2.54 14.53
N VAL A 11 6.23 -1.80 13.45
CA VAL A 11 5.31 -1.37 12.40
C VAL A 11 6.00 -1.54 11.04
N LEU A 12 5.31 -2.16 10.09
CA LEU A 12 5.73 -2.27 8.70
C LEU A 12 5.09 -1.15 7.88
N ILE A 13 5.90 -0.39 7.16
CA ILE A 13 5.43 0.56 6.14
C ILE A 13 5.59 -0.08 4.77
N SER A 14 4.47 -0.26 4.07
CA SER A 14 4.41 -0.75 2.70
C SER A 14 4.38 0.43 1.74
N GLU A 15 5.46 0.63 0.99
CA GLU A 15 5.57 1.76 0.08
C GLU A 15 4.87 1.43 -1.25
N VAL A 16 3.75 2.11 -1.50
CA VAL A 16 2.89 1.89 -2.67
C VAL A 16 3.10 2.92 -3.77
N GLY A 17 3.95 3.94 -3.57
CA GLY A 17 4.20 4.99 -4.56
C GLY A 17 4.58 4.49 -5.96
N PRO A 18 5.48 3.49 -6.10
CA PRO A 18 5.83 2.93 -7.41
C PRO A 18 4.67 2.25 -8.16
N ARG A 19 3.57 1.89 -7.48
CA ARG A 19 2.33 1.38 -8.09
C ARG A 19 1.22 2.41 -8.01
N ASP A 20 0.64 2.57 -6.81
CA ASP A 20 -0.55 3.37 -6.55
C ASP A 20 -0.30 4.86 -6.80
N GLY A 21 0.88 5.35 -6.45
CA GLY A 21 1.29 6.72 -6.74
C GLY A 21 1.39 6.98 -8.24
N LEU A 22 2.21 6.19 -8.94
CA LEU A 22 2.47 6.37 -10.37
C LEU A 22 1.22 6.17 -11.26
N GLN A 23 0.26 5.34 -10.86
CA GLN A 23 -0.95 5.11 -11.67
C GLN A 23 -1.80 6.38 -11.84
N SER A 24 -1.76 7.29 -10.85
CA SER A 24 -2.55 8.53 -10.85
C SER A 24 -1.84 9.68 -11.57
N VAL A 25 -0.55 9.53 -11.87
CA VAL A 25 0.26 10.56 -12.53
C VAL A 25 0.04 10.51 -14.03
N ARG A 26 -0.08 11.69 -14.66
CA ARG A 26 -0.28 11.79 -16.12
C ARG A 26 0.99 11.42 -16.90
N ALA A 27 2.14 11.82 -16.40
CA ALA A 27 3.43 11.52 -17.02
C ALA A 27 3.83 10.05 -16.77
N THR A 28 4.59 9.49 -17.70
CA THR A 28 5.22 8.17 -17.52
C THR A 28 6.65 8.36 -17.06
N MET A 29 6.93 8.00 -15.80
CA MET A 29 8.29 8.01 -15.26
C MET A 29 9.17 7.00 -16.01
N PRO A 30 10.37 7.39 -16.49
CA PRO A 30 11.27 6.45 -17.17
C PRO A 30 11.70 5.30 -16.26
N LEU A 31 11.84 4.09 -16.81
CA LEU A 31 12.26 2.88 -16.08
C LEU A 31 13.53 3.11 -15.24
N ALA A 32 14.56 3.74 -15.80
CA ALA A 32 15.81 4.02 -15.08
C ALA A 32 15.60 4.89 -13.83
N ALA A 33 14.66 5.83 -13.88
CA ALA A 33 14.32 6.66 -12.73
C ALA A 33 13.50 5.88 -11.69
N LYS A 34 12.57 5.02 -12.11
CA LYS A 34 11.84 4.10 -11.22
C LYS A 34 12.80 3.15 -10.49
N CYS A 35 13.76 2.58 -11.21
CA CYS A 35 14.85 1.76 -10.69
C CYS A 35 15.66 2.49 -9.61
N ALA A 36 16.14 3.71 -9.93
CA ALA A 36 16.89 4.53 -8.97
C ALA A 36 16.04 4.91 -7.74
N TRP A 37 14.74 5.10 -7.92
CA TRP A 37 13.82 5.38 -6.82
C TRP A 37 13.65 4.16 -5.90
N ILE A 38 13.44 2.96 -6.44
CA ILE A 38 13.42 1.71 -5.65
C ILE A 38 14.72 1.50 -4.89
N ASP A 39 15.88 1.75 -5.54
CA ASP A 39 17.18 1.64 -4.87
C ASP A 39 17.28 2.57 -3.66
N ALA A 40 16.81 3.82 -3.80
CA ALA A 40 16.81 4.79 -2.72
C ALA A 40 15.85 4.41 -1.58
N LEU A 41 14.64 3.94 -1.92
CA LEU A 41 13.63 3.47 -0.96
C LEU A 41 14.15 2.28 -0.15
N ALA A 42 14.73 1.28 -0.80
CA ALA A 42 15.34 0.12 -0.14
C ALA A 42 16.53 0.52 0.74
N ALA A 43 17.39 1.43 0.26
CA ALA A 43 18.53 1.95 1.01
C ALA A 43 18.12 2.81 2.24
N ALA A 44 16.92 3.39 2.22
CA ALA A 44 16.32 4.07 3.37
C ALA A 44 15.81 3.11 4.44
N GLY A 45 15.65 1.81 4.13
CA GLY A 45 15.25 0.81 5.11
C GLY A 45 13.84 0.25 4.92
N LEU A 46 13.12 0.65 3.86
CA LEU A 46 11.85 0.01 3.51
C LEU A 46 12.04 -1.49 3.28
N ARG A 47 11.06 -2.27 3.72
CA ARG A 47 11.08 -3.75 3.68
C ARG A 47 9.94 -4.34 2.87
N GLU A 48 8.99 -3.51 2.46
CA GLU A 48 7.92 -3.89 1.55
C GLU A 48 7.67 -2.74 0.57
N ILE A 49 7.71 -3.04 -0.72
CA ILE A 49 7.43 -2.08 -1.79
C ILE A 49 6.50 -2.74 -2.80
N GLU A 50 5.40 -2.08 -3.12
CA GLU A 50 4.55 -2.44 -4.24
C GLU A 50 5.06 -1.76 -5.52
N VAL A 51 5.77 -2.53 -6.34
CA VAL A 51 6.62 -2.00 -7.40
C VAL A 51 5.89 -1.71 -8.71
N GLY A 52 4.64 -2.12 -8.83
CA GLY A 52 3.84 -1.90 -10.03
C GLY A 52 2.61 -2.80 -10.10
N SER A 53 2.01 -2.90 -11.29
CA SER A 53 0.80 -3.70 -11.49
C SER A 53 0.83 -4.45 -12.82
N PHE A 54 0.40 -5.71 -12.79
CA PHE A 54 0.22 -6.54 -13.99
C PHE A 54 -1.15 -6.31 -14.62
N VAL A 55 -1.40 -5.04 -14.98
CA VAL A 55 -2.55 -4.55 -15.73
C VAL A 55 -2.20 -4.40 -17.21
N SER A 56 -3.20 -4.20 -18.06
CA SER A 56 -2.97 -3.92 -19.48
C SER A 56 -2.16 -2.61 -19.65
N PRO A 57 -1.01 -2.63 -20.33
CA PRO A 57 -0.23 -1.42 -20.64
C PRO A 57 -1.00 -0.40 -21.48
N LYS A 58 -2.05 -0.84 -22.19
CA LYS A 58 -2.94 0.06 -22.94
C LYS A 58 -3.82 0.90 -22.01
N LEU A 59 -4.18 0.36 -20.83
CA LEU A 59 -5.01 1.04 -19.85
C LEU A 59 -4.16 1.92 -18.93
N LEU A 60 -2.99 1.41 -18.50
CA LEU A 60 -2.09 2.07 -17.58
C LEU A 60 -0.64 2.01 -18.11
N PRO A 61 -0.28 2.89 -19.07
CA PRO A 61 1.07 2.92 -19.65
C PRO A 61 2.16 3.24 -18.62
N GLN A 62 1.81 3.92 -17.52
CA GLN A 62 2.70 4.24 -16.42
C GLN A 62 3.31 2.99 -15.77
N LEU A 63 2.65 1.83 -15.88
CA LEU A 63 3.04 0.58 -15.21
C LEU A 63 3.47 -0.51 -16.22
N ALA A 64 3.70 -0.15 -17.48
CA ALA A 64 4.00 -1.10 -18.56
C ALA A 64 5.29 -1.92 -18.34
N ASP A 65 6.23 -1.40 -17.56
CA ASP A 65 7.56 -1.94 -17.25
C ASP A 65 7.60 -2.66 -15.88
N THR A 66 6.45 -3.07 -15.34
CA THR A 66 6.36 -3.72 -14.02
C THR A 66 7.24 -4.96 -13.91
N ALA A 67 7.34 -5.80 -14.96
CA ALA A 67 8.16 -7.02 -14.92
C ALA A 67 9.67 -6.74 -14.82
N GLU A 68 10.15 -5.68 -15.47
CA GLU A 68 11.50 -5.14 -15.34
C GLU A 68 11.74 -4.60 -13.93
N LEU A 69 10.77 -3.85 -13.39
CA LEU A 69 10.84 -3.31 -12.03
C LEU A 69 10.91 -4.40 -10.96
N VAL A 70 10.09 -5.45 -11.09
CA VAL A 70 10.13 -6.60 -10.17
C VAL A 70 11.53 -7.23 -10.18
N ARG A 71 12.07 -7.55 -11.36
CA ARG A 71 13.43 -8.12 -11.48
C ARG A 71 14.51 -7.21 -10.89
N HIS A 72 14.36 -5.89 -11.03
CA HIS A 72 15.26 -4.92 -10.45
C HIS A 72 15.16 -4.93 -8.91
N ALA A 73 13.94 -4.88 -8.37
CA ALA A 73 13.65 -4.81 -6.94
C ALA A 73 14.09 -6.07 -6.19
N LEU A 74 13.97 -7.25 -6.82
CA LEU A 74 14.43 -8.53 -6.26
C LEU A 74 15.94 -8.60 -5.97
N ARG A 75 16.72 -7.65 -6.48
CA ARG A 75 18.15 -7.55 -6.19
C ARG A 75 18.45 -6.96 -4.80
N HIS A 76 17.45 -6.44 -4.10
CA HIS A 76 17.56 -5.89 -2.74
C HIS A 76 17.23 -6.97 -1.70
N PRO A 77 18.24 -7.51 -0.97
CA PRO A 77 17.99 -8.55 0.03
C PRO A 77 17.11 -8.02 1.17
N GLY A 78 16.15 -8.85 1.60
CA GLY A 78 15.23 -8.49 2.69
C GLY A 78 14.08 -7.57 2.30
N LEU A 79 13.90 -7.28 1.00
CA LEU A 79 12.74 -6.57 0.47
C LEU A 79 11.65 -7.55 0.02
N THR A 80 10.45 -7.41 0.57
CA THR A 80 9.23 -7.99 0.00
C THR A 80 8.82 -7.17 -1.21
N VAL A 81 8.80 -7.81 -2.39
CA VAL A 81 8.45 -7.18 -3.65
C VAL A 81 7.02 -7.57 -3.98
N MET A 82 6.13 -6.58 -3.97
CA MET A 82 4.71 -6.76 -4.23
C MET A 82 4.30 -6.20 -5.58
N ALA A 83 3.21 -6.71 -6.14
CA ALA A 83 2.55 -6.09 -7.28
C ALA A 83 1.03 -6.28 -7.23
N LEU A 84 0.28 -5.30 -7.75
CA LEU A 84 -1.16 -5.42 -7.92
C LEU A 84 -1.49 -6.30 -9.13
N VAL A 85 -2.44 -7.22 -8.96
CA VAL A 85 -2.96 -8.06 -10.05
C VAL A 85 -4.50 -7.97 -10.11
N PRO A 86 -5.08 -7.60 -11.26
CA PRO A 86 -6.53 -7.40 -11.38
C PRO A 86 -7.29 -8.71 -11.65
N ASN A 87 -6.59 -9.81 -11.97
CA ASN A 87 -7.16 -11.09 -12.38
C ASN A 87 -6.10 -12.21 -12.37
N LEU A 88 -6.53 -13.44 -12.68
CA LEU A 88 -5.69 -14.63 -12.77
C LEU A 88 -4.53 -14.49 -13.76
N GLN A 89 -4.76 -13.87 -14.92
CA GLN A 89 -3.69 -13.67 -15.91
C GLN A 89 -2.60 -12.75 -15.34
N GLY A 90 -2.99 -11.70 -14.61
CA GLY A 90 -2.06 -10.83 -13.90
C GLY A 90 -1.29 -11.58 -12.82
N ALA A 91 -1.94 -12.44 -12.04
CA ALA A 91 -1.29 -13.27 -11.03
C ALA A 91 -0.25 -14.23 -11.63
N GLN A 92 -0.57 -14.86 -12.77
CA GLN A 92 0.35 -15.72 -13.51
C GLN A 92 1.59 -14.94 -14.00
N ALA A 93 1.38 -13.77 -14.59
CA ALA A 93 2.46 -12.91 -15.07
C ALA A 93 3.34 -12.40 -13.91
N ALA A 94 2.72 -12.04 -12.78
CA ALA A 94 3.42 -11.57 -11.59
C ALA A 94 4.30 -12.67 -10.98
N ALA A 95 3.76 -13.88 -10.85
CA ALA A 95 4.50 -15.03 -10.38
C ALA A 95 5.67 -15.37 -11.32
N ALA A 96 5.47 -15.30 -12.64
CA ALA A 96 6.54 -15.50 -13.63
C ALA A 96 7.65 -14.42 -13.53
N ALA A 97 7.30 -13.20 -13.12
CA ALA A 97 8.28 -12.14 -12.84
C ALA A 97 9.03 -12.32 -11.51
N GLY A 98 8.53 -13.17 -10.61
CA GLY A 98 9.16 -13.51 -9.34
C GLY A 98 8.71 -12.66 -8.15
N VAL A 99 7.53 -12.03 -8.19
CA VAL A 99 6.99 -11.29 -7.04
C VAL A 99 6.86 -12.19 -5.81
N HIS A 100 7.05 -11.61 -4.62
CA HIS A 100 6.90 -12.32 -3.34
C HIS A 100 5.44 -12.35 -2.88
N LYS A 101 4.69 -11.29 -3.18
CA LYS A 101 3.31 -11.09 -2.75
C LYS A 101 2.51 -10.40 -3.86
N ILE A 102 1.26 -10.79 -4.05
CA ILE A 102 0.31 -10.10 -4.93
C ILE A 102 -0.82 -9.50 -4.11
N THR A 103 -1.33 -8.35 -4.55
CA THR A 103 -2.57 -7.78 -4.01
C THR A 103 -3.66 -7.75 -5.08
N LEU A 104 -4.87 -8.18 -4.72
CA LEU A 104 -6.06 -8.06 -5.55
C LEU A 104 -6.97 -6.95 -5.03
N PRO A 105 -7.36 -5.99 -5.89
CA PRO A 105 -8.28 -4.94 -5.48
C PRO A 105 -9.72 -5.45 -5.53
N VAL A 106 -10.38 -5.56 -4.37
CA VAL A 106 -11.80 -5.90 -4.28
C VAL A 106 -12.55 -4.70 -3.69
N SER A 107 -13.62 -4.25 -4.33
CA SER A 107 -14.38 -3.09 -3.84
C SER A 107 -15.60 -3.53 -3.04
N ALA A 108 -15.76 -2.98 -1.84
CA ALA A 108 -16.95 -3.22 -1.03
C ALA A 108 -18.20 -2.59 -1.66
N SER A 109 -18.09 -1.40 -2.27
CA SER A 109 -19.19 -0.80 -3.03
C SER A 109 -19.40 -1.50 -4.39
N PRO A 110 -20.60 -2.03 -4.68
CA PRO A 110 -20.92 -2.58 -6.00
C PRO A 110 -20.77 -1.56 -7.13
N ALA A 111 -21.16 -0.31 -6.89
CA ALA A 111 -21.02 0.77 -7.89
C ALA A 111 -19.55 1.02 -8.25
N HIS A 112 -18.67 1.07 -7.25
CA HIS A 112 -17.23 1.22 -7.47
C HIS A 112 -16.64 -0.01 -8.16
N SER A 113 -17.01 -1.22 -7.73
CA SER A 113 -16.53 -2.48 -8.33
C SER A 113 -16.83 -2.53 -9.84
N LEU A 114 -18.06 -2.19 -10.22
CA LEU A 114 -18.46 -2.17 -11.63
C LEU A 114 -17.73 -1.08 -12.43
N ALA A 115 -17.52 0.11 -11.85
CA ALA A 115 -16.80 1.18 -12.51
C ALA A 115 -15.30 0.87 -12.69
N ASN A 116 -14.68 0.27 -11.68
CA ASN A 116 -13.23 0.03 -11.63
C ASN A 116 -12.81 -1.22 -12.41
N VAL A 117 -13.49 -2.35 -12.19
CA VAL A 117 -13.08 -3.66 -12.71
C VAL A 117 -14.16 -4.36 -13.54
N ARG A 118 -15.30 -3.69 -13.80
CA ARG A 118 -16.44 -4.23 -14.58
C ARG A 118 -16.96 -5.56 -14.06
N ARG A 119 -16.85 -5.77 -12.75
CA ARG A 119 -17.31 -6.96 -12.03
C ARG A 119 -18.02 -6.55 -10.75
N THR A 120 -19.01 -7.33 -10.32
CA THR A 120 -19.59 -7.20 -8.98
C THR A 120 -18.59 -7.67 -7.91
N PRO A 121 -18.77 -7.30 -6.63
CA PRO A 121 -17.92 -7.82 -5.55
C PRO A 121 -17.90 -9.34 -5.49
N GLN A 122 -19.04 -10.00 -5.74
CA GLN A 122 -19.12 -11.45 -5.80
C GLN A 122 -18.30 -12.05 -6.96
N GLN A 123 -18.35 -11.43 -8.15
CA GLN A 123 -17.54 -11.87 -9.29
C GLN A 123 -16.04 -11.67 -9.03
N MET A 124 -15.67 -10.64 -8.27
CA MET A 124 -14.28 -10.45 -7.82
C MET A 124 -13.87 -11.51 -6.79
N LEU A 125 -14.75 -11.92 -5.88
CA LEU A 125 -14.48 -13.04 -4.98
C LEU A 125 -14.24 -14.35 -5.75
N ASP A 126 -15.00 -14.59 -6.82
CA ASP A 126 -14.78 -15.75 -7.68
C ASP A 126 -13.45 -15.67 -8.45
N GLU A 127 -13.03 -14.48 -8.87
CA GLU A 127 -11.70 -14.24 -9.44
C GLU A 127 -10.58 -14.52 -8.42
N VAL A 128 -10.74 -14.08 -7.17
CA VAL A 128 -9.81 -14.39 -6.07
C VAL A 128 -9.70 -15.90 -5.85
N ARG A 129 -10.82 -16.62 -5.83
CA ARG A 129 -10.82 -18.10 -5.72
C ARG A 129 -10.05 -18.76 -6.86
N ALA A 130 -10.20 -18.27 -8.09
CA ALA A 130 -9.46 -18.79 -9.24
C ALA A 130 -7.95 -18.56 -9.10
N VAL A 131 -7.54 -17.38 -8.60
CA VAL A 131 -6.15 -17.05 -8.31
C VAL A 131 -5.58 -17.96 -7.22
N LEU A 132 -6.32 -18.17 -6.13
CA LEU A 132 -5.90 -19.04 -5.03
C LEU A 132 -5.75 -20.50 -5.47
N ALA A 133 -6.69 -21.02 -6.26
CA ALA A 133 -6.62 -22.38 -6.80
C ALA A 133 -5.38 -22.56 -7.69
N TRP A 134 -5.13 -21.62 -8.60
CA TRP A 134 -3.93 -21.65 -9.45
C TRP A 134 -2.65 -21.53 -8.63
N ARG A 135 -2.60 -20.59 -7.68
CA ARG A 135 -1.46 -20.34 -6.79
C ARG A 135 -1.12 -21.59 -5.99
N ALA A 136 -2.10 -22.33 -5.48
CA ALA A 136 -1.87 -23.55 -4.70
C ALA A 136 -1.13 -24.64 -5.51
N GLU A 137 -1.40 -24.74 -6.80
CA GLU A 137 -0.78 -25.73 -7.69
C GLU A 137 0.58 -25.27 -8.24
N HIS A 138 0.73 -23.97 -8.54
CA HIS A 138 1.87 -23.48 -9.34
C HIS A 138 2.86 -22.60 -8.58
N ALA A 139 2.42 -21.94 -7.50
CA ALA A 139 3.22 -20.97 -6.76
C ALA A 139 2.87 -20.97 -5.26
N PRO A 140 2.99 -22.10 -4.54
CA PRO A 140 2.56 -22.25 -3.15
C PRO A 140 3.31 -21.36 -2.13
N GLN A 141 4.34 -20.63 -2.57
CA GLN A 141 5.09 -19.64 -1.80
C GLN A 141 4.61 -18.20 -2.03
N LEU A 142 3.81 -17.94 -3.07
CA LEU A 142 3.33 -16.60 -3.40
C LEU A 142 2.28 -16.17 -2.37
N ALA A 143 2.52 -15.08 -1.65
CA ALA A 143 1.54 -14.52 -0.72
C ALA A 143 0.42 -13.79 -1.48
N VAL A 144 -0.82 -13.93 -1.02
CA VAL A 144 -2.02 -13.33 -1.63
C VAL A 144 -2.74 -12.47 -0.61
N GLU A 145 -2.71 -11.17 -0.86
CA GLU A 145 -3.46 -10.16 -0.11
C GLU A 145 -4.65 -9.67 -0.92
N VAL A 146 -5.71 -9.26 -0.23
CA VAL A 146 -6.81 -8.49 -0.81
C VAL A 146 -6.93 -7.13 -0.11
N GLY A 147 -6.87 -6.06 -0.91
CA GLY A 147 -7.20 -4.71 -0.45
C GLY A 147 -8.68 -4.40 -0.68
N LEU A 148 -9.45 -4.23 0.40
CA LEU A 148 -10.87 -3.85 0.33
C LEU A 148 -11.03 -2.35 0.10
N SER A 149 -11.17 -1.97 -1.17
CA SER A 149 -11.47 -0.61 -1.60
C SER A 149 -12.85 -0.15 -1.12
N THR A 150 -13.01 1.15 -0.91
CA THR A 150 -14.26 1.81 -0.47
C THR A 150 -14.81 1.29 0.87
N ALA A 151 -13.97 0.69 1.71
CA ALA A 151 -14.37 0.14 3.01
C ALA A 151 -14.98 1.20 3.97
N PHE A 152 -14.60 2.46 3.78
CA PHE A 152 -15.02 3.58 4.63
C PHE A 152 -16.04 4.52 3.97
N GLY A 153 -16.42 4.22 2.72
CA GLY A 153 -17.31 5.06 1.92
C GLY A 153 -16.94 5.03 0.43
N CYS A 154 -17.88 5.47 -0.41
CA CYS A 154 -17.75 5.46 -1.86
C CYS A 154 -18.23 6.79 -2.44
N THR A 155 -17.50 7.37 -3.38
CA THR A 155 -17.91 8.60 -4.07
C THR A 155 -19.10 8.40 -5.02
N LEU A 156 -19.34 7.17 -5.47
CA LEU A 156 -20.43 6.84 -6.40
C LEU A 156 -21.73 6.45 -5.68
N GLN A 157 -21.62 5.74 -4.56
CA GLN A 157 -22.76 5.20 -3.80
C GLN A 157 -23.05 6.00 -2.51
N GLY A 158 -22.07 6.73 -1.99
CA GLY A 158 -22.12 7.33 -0.67
C GLY A 158 -21.72 6.32 0.42
N PRO A 159 -22.53 6.15 1.47
CA PRO A 159 -22.24 5.19 2.53
C PRO A 159 -22.12 3.75 2.01
N VAL A 160 -21.08 3.05 2.50
CA VAL A 160 -20.92 1.60 2.33
C VAL A 160 -21.19 0.96 3.69
N PRO A 161 -22.21 0.07 3.82
CA PRO A 161 -22.54 -0.55 5.10
C PRO A 161 -21.36 -1.35 5.66
N GLU A 162 -21.00 -1.12 6.93
CA GLU A 162 -19.89 -1.81 7.58
C GLU A 162 -20.10 -3.34 7.62
N ASP A 163 -21.34 -3.78 7.76
CA ASP A 163 -21.68 -5.21 7.76
C ASP A 163 -21.37 -5.88 6.43
N GLU A 164 -21.56 -5.18 5.30
CA GLU A 164 -21.19 -5.70 3.97
C GLU A 164 -19.68 -5.77 3.80
N VAL A 165 -18.93 -4.79 4.33
CA VAL A 165 -17.46 -4.81 4.34
C VAL A 165 -16.94 -6.02 5.10
N ILE A 166 -17.46 -6.26 6.32
CA ILE A 166 -17.04 -7.38 7.16
C ILE A 166 -17.45 -8.73 6.57
N ALA A 167 -18.67 -8.86 6.04
CA ALA A 167 -19.11 -10.10 5.39
C ALA A 167 -18.27 -10.44 4.16
N LEU A 168 -17.86 -9.44 3.37
CA LEU A 168 -16.97 -9.65 2.23
C LEU A 168 -15.55 -10.06 2.69
N ALA A 169 -15.03 -9.43 3.74
CA ALA A 169 -13.74 -9.79 4.32
C ALA A 169 -13.73 -11.24 4.86
N GLU A 170 -14.80 -11.65 5.54
CA GLU A 170 -15.00 -13.02 6.02
C GLU A 170 -14.99 -14.01 4.85
N ALA A 171 -15.76 -13.76 3.80
CA ALA A 171 -15.81 -14.62 2.63
C ALA A 171 -14.45 -14.75 1.90
N LEU A 172 -13.66 -13.67 1.86
CA LEU A 172 -12.29 -13.70 1.31
C LEU A 172 -11.35 -14.51 2.20
N ALA A 173 -11.42 -14.32 3.52
CA ALA A 173 -10.63 -15.07 4.49
C ALA A 173 -10.94 -16.58 4.44
N GLU A 174 -12.21 -16.95 4.33
CA GLU A 174 -12.68 -18.33 4.13
C GLU A 174 -12.22 -18.92 2.79
N ALA A 175 -12.16 -18.11 1.73
CA ALA A 175 -11.65 -18.54 0.42
C ALA A 175 -10.17 -18.93 0.46
N GLY A 176 -9.41 -18.44 1.46
CA GLY A 176 -8.03 -18.86 1.69
C GLY A 176 -6.96 -17.82 1.37
N VAL A 177 -7.32 -16.53 1.27
CA VAL A 177 -6.30 -15.46 1.20
C VAL A 177 -5.45 -15.42 2.47
N ASP A 178 -4.23 -14.91 2.33
CA ASP A 178 -3.29 -14.78 3.45
C ASP A 178 -3.63 -13.55 4.31
N GLU A 179 -4.09 -12.46 3.67
CA GLU A 179 -4.34 -11.18 4.32
C GLU A 179 -5.50 -10.41 3.65
N VAL A 180 -6.32 -9.73 4.45
CA VAL A 180 -7.36 -8.79 3.98
C VAL A 180 -7.15 -7.43 4.66
N GLY A 181 -6.72 -6.43 3.89
CA GLY A 181 -6.58 -5.04 4.32
C GLY A 181 -7.81 -4.19 4.02
N LEU A 182 -7.98 -3.06 4.70
CA LEU A 182 -9.05 -2.10 4.43
C LEU A 182 -8.48 -0.81 3.83
N SER A 183 -9.14 -0.32 2.78
CA SER A 183 -8.70 0.88 2.06
C SER A 183 -9.72 2.02 2.14
N ASP A 184 -9.28 3.17 2.63
CA ASP A 184 -9.99 4.46 2.51
C ASP A 184 -9.66 5.12 1.17
N THR A 185 -10.14 4.51 0.10
CA THR A 185 -9.84 4.86 -1.30
C THR A 185 -10.07 6.35 -1.65
N THR A 186 -10.99 7.01 -0.94
CA THR A 186 -11.43 8.37 -1.26
C THR A 186 -11.14 9.36 -0.14
N GLY A 187 -10.45 8.95 0.94
CA GLY A 187 -10.11 9.80 2.08
C GLY A 187 -11.37 10.29 2.81
N MET A 188 -12.35 9.41 3.01
CA MET A 188 -13.64 9.70 3.66
C MET A 188 -13.68 9.23 5.11
N ALA A 189 -12.75 8.37 5.53
CA ALA A 189 -12.75 7.79 6.86
C ALA A 189 -12.44 8.83 7.93
N HIS A 190 -12.90 8.54 9.14
CA HIS A 190 -12.54 9.28 10.34
C HIS A 190 -12.11 8.32 11.46
N PRO A 191 -11.36 8.78 12.49
CA PRO A 191 -10.71 7.90 13.47
C PRO A 191 -11.67 6.92 14.18
N ALA A 192 -12.88 7.38 14.53
CA ALA A 192 -13.86 6.52 15.20
C ALA A 192 -14.39 5.39 14.29
N GLN A 193 -14.56 5.63 12.98
CA GLN A 193 -14.95 4.58 12.03
C GLN A 193 -13.81 3.58 11.82
N VAL A 194 -12.58 4.09 11.68
CA VAL A 194 -11.37 3.26 11.53
C VAL A 194 -11.20 2.30 12.72
N ARG A 195 -11.31 2.80 13.96
CA ARG A 195 -11.26 1.94 15.16
C ARG A 195 -12.31 0.84 15.12
N ARG A 196 -13.58 1.19 14.84
CA ARG A 196 -14.67 0.20 14.82
C ARG A 196 -14.44 -0.87 13.75
N LEU A 197 -14.17 -0.47 12.51
CA LEU A 197 -14.05 -1.42 11.40
C LEU A 197 -12.84 -2.35 11.56
N PHE A 198 -11.66 -1.83 11.94
CA PHE A 198 -10.51 -2.70 12.18
C PHE A 198 -10.67 -3.58 13.41
N THR A 199 -11.35 -3.12 14.46
CA THR A 199 -11.69 -3.99 15.61
C THR A 199 -12.55 -5.16 15.15
N ARG A 200 -13.65 -4.87 14.44
CA ARG A 200 -14.55 -5.89 13.89
C ARG A 200 -13.83 -6.83 12.93
N LEU A 201 -13.01 -6.32 12.02
CA LEU A 201 -12.24 -7.13 11.08
C LEU A 201 -11.35 -8.14 11.83
N ARG A 202 -10.62 -7.69 12.84
CA ARG A 202 -9.75 -8.55 13.65
C ARG A 202 -10.56 -9.58 14.46
N GLU A 203 -11.72 -9.22 14.98
CA GLU A 203 -12.63 -10.15 15.67
C GLU A 203 -13.17 -11.23 14.71
N THR A 204 -13.44 -10.88 13.46
CA THR A 204 -14.01 -11.80 12.45
C THR A 204 -12.96 -12.70 11.82
N ILE A 205 -11.84 -12.16 11.33
CA ILE A 205 -10.85 -12.92 10.53
C ILE A 205 -9.50 -13.12 11.22
N GLY A 206 -9.36 -12.69 12.47
CA GLY A 206 -8.20 -12.97 13.31
C GLY A 206 -6.89 -12.45 12.73
N GLN A 207 -5.92 -13.36 12.57
CA GLN A 207 -4.57 -13.03 12.06
C GLN A 207 -4.56 -12.66 10.57
N LYS A 208 -5.63 -12.94 9.83
CA LYS A 208 -5.75 -12.53 8.42
C LYS A 208 -6.14 -11.06 8.26
N ALA A 209 -6.48 -10.36 9.34
CA ALA A 209 -6.74 -8.92 9.30
C ALA A 209 -5.45 -8.17 9.01
N GLY A 210 -5.45 -7.43 7.90
CA GLY A 210 -4.25 -6.91 7.27
C GLY A 210 -4.02 -5.42 7.40
N ALA A 211 -3.30 -4.90 6.41
CA ALA A 211 -2.85 -3.52 6.32
C ALA A 211 -3.98 -2.48 6.32
N ALA A 212 -3.64 -1.27 6.81
CA ALA A 212 -4.45 -0.08 6.62
C ALA A 212 -3.91 0.75 5.45
N HIS A 213 -4.76 0.92 4.44
CA HIS A 213 -4.48 1.78 3.31
C HIS A 213 -5.33 3.05 3.42
N LEU A 214 -4.70 4.19 3.67
CA LEU A 214 -5.40 5.42 4.03
C LEU A 214 -5.02 6.54 3.09
N HIS A 215 -6.03 7.22 2.53
CA HIS A 215 -5.81 8.46 1.80
C HIS A 215 -5.93 9.67 2.72
N ASN A 216 -5.16 10.71 2.40
CA ASN A 216 -5.13 11.97 3.11
C ASN A 216 -5.95 13.07 2.42
N THR A 217 -6.90 12.70 1.55
CA THR A 217 -7.72 13.63 0.75
C THR A 217 -8.39 14.74 1.57
N ARG A 218 -8.75 14.45 2.83
CA ARG A 218 -9.40 15.39 3.78
C ARG A 218 -8.55 15.69 5.03
N GLY A 219 -7.25 15.42 4.98
CA GLY A 219 -6.32 15.72 6.08
C GLY A 219 -6.43 14.80 7.29
N LEU A 220 -7.12 13.66 7.18
CA LEU A 220 -7.33 12.72 8.29
C LEU A 220 -6.43 11.48 8.23
N GLY A 221 -5.54 11.38 7.24
CA GLY A 221 -4.76 10.16 6.97
C GLY A 221 -3.91 9.69 8.16
N LEU A 222 -3.11 10.58 8.76
CA LEU A 222 -2.28 10.25 9.93
C LEU A 222 -3.12 9.95 11.19
N ALA A 223 -4.21 10.69 11.40
CA ALA A 223 -5.11 10.45 12.53
C ALA A 223 -5.81 9.08 12.40
N ASN A 224 -6.17 8.69 11.17
CA ASN A 224 -6.71 7.39 10.85
C ASN A 224 -5.65 6.28 11.00
N ALA A 225 -4.39 6.53 10.64
CA ALA A 225 -3.31 5.56 10.84
C ALA A 225 -3.10 5.27 12.34
N LEU A 226 -3.06 6.30 13.18
CA LEU A 226 -3.00 6.16 14.63
C LEU A 226 -4.21 5.38 15.18
N ALA A 227 -5.40 5.68 14.67
CA ALA A 227 -6.63 5.01 15.07
C ALA A 227 -6.63 3.50 14.76
N ALA A 228 -6.09 3.12 13.59
CA ALA A 228 -5.89 1.72 13.21
C ALA A 228 -4.79 1.05 14.05
N TRP A 229 -3.68 1.74 14.32
CA TRP A 229 -2.58 1.24 15.14
C TRP A 229 -3.05 0.90 16.58
N ASP A 230 -3.84 1.78 17.19
CA ASP A 230 -4.37 1.60 18.55
C ASP A 230 -5.24 0.34 18.69
N VAL A 231 -5.86 -0.13 17.60
CA VAL A 231 -6.68 -1.34 17.59
C VAL A 231 -5.96 -2.55 16.99
N GLY A 232 -4.63 -2.47 16.87
CA GLY A 232 -3.77 -3.62 16.59
C GLY A 232 -3.26 -3.76 15.15
N VAL A 233 -3.53 -2.80 14.26
CA VAL A 233 -2.93 -2.80 12.91
C VAL A 233 -1.44 -2.51 12.98
N ARG A 234 -0.64 -3.25 12.21
CA ARG A 234 0.83 -3.15 12.21
C ARG A 234 1.44 -2.95 10.83
N THR A 235 0.66 -3.05 9.76
CA THR A 235 1.09 -2.75 8.39
C THR A 235 0.30 -1.56 7.87
N PHE A 236 1.00 -0.60 7.28
CA PHE A 236 0.38 0.60 6.72
C PHE A 236 0.92 0.89 5.34
N ASP A 237 0.00 1.10 4.40
CA ASP A 237 0.37 1.55 3.07
C ASP A 237 0.56 3.06 3.07
N ALA A 238 1.64 3.50 2.43
CA ALA A 238 1.92 4.92 2.23
C ALA A 238 2.65 5.14 0.92
N SER A 239 2.59 6.37 0.40
CA SER A 239 3.33 6.75 -0.79
C SER A 239 4.32 7.87 -0.45
N LEU A 240 5.58 7.71 -0.86
CA LEU A 240 6.58 8.76 -0.73
C LEU A 240 6.07 10.02 -1.42
N ALA A 241 6.26 11.16 -0.75
CA ALA A 241 5.78 12.45 -1.20
C ALA A 241 4.26 12.55 -1.43
N GLY A 242 3.47 11.65 -0.84
CA GLY A 242 2.01 11.64 -0.96
C GLY A 242 1.53 11.45 -2.40
N LEU A 243 2.35 10.80 -3.24
CA LEU A 243 2.00 10.52 -4.62
C LEU A 243 0.73 9.65 -4.68
N GLY A 244 -0.04 9.86 -5.74
CA GLY A 244 -1.35 9.25 -5.88
C GLY A 244 -2.46 10.25 -5.62
N GLY A 245 -3.69 9.82 -5.83
CA GLY A 245 -4.86 10.64 -5.56
C GLY A 245 -5.94 10.52 -6.60
N CYS A 246 -7.08 11.07 -6.23
CA CYS A 246 -8.30 11.03 -7.00
C CYS A 246 -8.30 12.20 -8.00
N PRO A 247 -8.40 11.95 -9.33
CA PRO A 247 -8.53 13.01 -10.33
C PRO A 247 -9.70 13.97 -10.07
N TYR A 248 -10.68 13.52 -9.27
CA TYR A 248 -11.89 14.26 -8.93
C TYR A 248 -11.78 15.14 -7.67
N ALA A 249 -10.63 15.17 -6.99
CA ALA A 249 -10.34 16.06 -5.87
C ALA A 249 -9.09 16.91 -6.13
N PRO A 250 -9.17 17.93 -7.01
CA PRO A 250 -8.01 18.73 -7.41
C PRO A 250 -7.35 19.42 -6.21
N GLY A 251 -6.06 19.19 -6.01
CA GLY A 251 -5.25 19.82 -4.96
C GLY A 251 -5.15 19.07 -3.64
N ALA A 252 -5.90 17.98 -3.46
CA ALA A 252 -5.75 17.09 -2.32
C ALA A 252 -4.73 15.98 -2.63
N SER A 253 -3.83 15.66 -1.69
CA SER A 253 -2.96 14.47 -1.81
C SER A 253 -3.81 13.19 -1.85
N GLY A 254 -3.29 12.14 -2.48
CA GLY A 254 -3.90 10.81 -2.43
C GLY A 254 -3.54 10.07 -1.17
N ASN A 255 -2.51 9.24 -1.26
CA ASN A 255 -2.04 8.42 -0.16
C ASN A 255 -1.55 9.25 1.03
N VAL A 256 -1.55 8.65 2.22
CA VAL A 256 -0.72 9.14 3.33
C VAL A 256 0.74 9.21 2.87
N VAL A 257 1.41 10.30 3.23
CA VAL A 257 2.81 10.55 2.91
C VAL A 257 3.70 9.62 3.74
N THR A 258 4.53 8.81 3.10
CA THR A 258 5.42 7.84 3.77
C THR A 258 6.31 8.53 4.81
N GLU A 259 6.92 9.66 4.47
CA GLU A 259 7.80 10.40 5.38
C GLU A 259 7.08 10.86 6.65
N ASP A 260 5.89 11.43 6.49
CA ASP A 260 5.09 11.93 7.61
C ASP A 260 4.60 10.78 8.51
N LEU A 261 4.27 9.63 7.91
CA LEU A 261 3.86 8.43 8.64
C LEU A 261 5.01 7.79 9.41
N VAL A 262 6.19 7.70 8.80
CA VAL A 262 7.40 7.24 9.49
C VAL A 262 7.71 8.16 10.66
N PHE A 263 7.67 9.48 10.44
CA PHE A 263 7.90 10.44 11.52
C PHE A 263 6.88 10.32 12.66
N LEU A 264 5.58 10.12 12.36
CA LEU A 264 4.55 9.89 13.37
C LEU A 264 4.95 8.74 14.30
N PHE A 265 5.28 7.56 13.75
CA PHE A 265 5.61 6.39 14.56
C PHE A 265 6.94 6.57 15.31
N GLU A 266 7.98 7.07 14.63
CA GLU A 266 9.29 7.31 15.25
C GLU A 266 9.18 8.32 16.41
N ALA A 267 8.37 9.37 16.26
CA ALA A 267 8.12 10.36 17.30
C ALA A 267 7.29 9.83 18.47
N MET A 268 6.45 8.82 18.24
CA MET A 268 5.74 8.09 19.28
C MET A 268 6.61 7.08 20.02
N GLY A 269 7.88 6.89 19.63
CA GLY A 269 8.75 5.86 20.20
C GLY A 269 8.53 4.48 19.57
N VAL A 270 7.87 4.39 18.42
CA VAL A 270 7.62 3.16 17.69
C VAL A 270 8.62 3.03 16.55
N ALA A 271 9.55 2.09 16.67
CA ALA A 271 10.58 1.87 15.65
C ALA A 271 9.99 1.29 14.36
N THR A 272 10.27 1.95 13.24
CA THR A 272 9.91 1.53 11.87
C THR A 272 11.06 0.81 11.15
N GLY A 273 12.30 1.00 11.59
CA GLY A 273 13.50 0.53 10.90
C GLY A 273 13.93 1.40 9.71
N ILE A 274 13.25 2.52 9.46
CA ILE A 274 13.48 3.39 8.30
C ILE A 274 14.31 4.62 8.71
N ASP A 275 15.36 4.91 7.95
CA ASP A 275 16.17 6.12 8.08
C ASP A 275 15.47 7.30 7.39
N LEU A 276 14.93 8.22 8.19
CA LEU A 276 14.20 9.40 7.73
C LEU A 276 15.02 10.31 6.80
N ASP A 277 16.32 10.49 7.06
CA ASP A 277 17.18 11.36 6.25
C ASP A 277 17.33 10.77 4.84
N ARG A 278 17.56 9.45 4.75
CA ARG A 278 17.62 8.72 3.48
C ARG A 278 16.27 8.65 2.77
N LEU A 279 15.19 8.50 3.53
CA LEU A 279 13.84 8.48 2.97
C LEU A 279 13.50 9.83 2.31
N ILE A 280 13.80 10.94 2.98
CA ILE A 280 13.64 12.29 2.39
C ILE A 280 14.54 12.44 1.16
N ALA A 281 15.78 11.94 1.20
CA ALA A 281 16.68 11.96 0.05
C ALA A 281 16.15 11.13 -1.15
N ALA A 282 15.35 10.10 -0.90
CA ALA A 282 14.71 9.29 -1.95
C ALA A 282 13.68 10.07 -2.79
N ARG A 283 13.31 11.29 -2.38
CA ARG A 283 12.50 12.21 -3.20
C ARG A 283 13.25 12.72 -4.43
N ALA A 284 14.58 12.73 -4.43
CA ALA A 284 15.39 13.22 -5.55
C ALA A 284 15.18 12.43 -6.86
N PRO A 285 15.29 11.08 -6.90
CA PRO A 285 14.99 10.31 -8.11
C PRO A 285 13.53 10.42 -8.54
N LEU A 286 12.59 10.55 -7.60
CA LEU A 286 11.18 10.82 -7.89
C LEU A 286 11.00 12.16 -8.63
N ALA A 287 11.51 13.25 -8.06
CA ALA A 287 11.43 14.59 -8.65
C ALA A 287 12.11 14.66 -10.03
N ALA A 288 13.24 13.96 -10.21
CA ALA A 288 13.95 13.90 -11.47
C ALA A 288 13.19 13.10 -12.54
N GLY A 289 12.52 12.01 -12.15
CA GLY A 289 11.75 11.16 -13.07
C GLY A 289 10.36 11.70 -13.41
N LEU A 290 9.81 12.58 -12.57
CA LEU A 290 8.51 13.24 -12.75
C LEU A 290 8.64 14.76 -12.54
N PRO A 291 9.37 15.47 -13.44
CA PRO A 291 9.59 16.89 -13.27
C PRO A 291 8.26 17.66 -13.34
N GLY A 292 8.01 18.48 -12.31
CA GLY A 292 6.80 19.29 -12.20
C GLY A 292 5.60 18.60 -11.57
N GLU A 293 5.71 17.31 -11.22
CA GLU A 293 4.68 16.66 -10.40
C GLU A 293 4.72 17.23 -8.98
N PRO A 294 3.57 17.62 -8.40
CA PRO A 294 3.52 18.09 -7.02
C PRO A 294 3.98 17.01 -6.04
N LEU A 295 4.90 17.37 -5.17
CA LEU A 295 5.39 16.50 -4.09
C LEU A 295 4.90 17.05 -2.75
N TYR A 296 4.17 16.25 -2.00
CA TYR A 296 3.62 16.61 -0.69
C TYR A 296 4.52 16.13 0.45
N GLY A 297 4.20 16.51 1.69
CA GLY A 297 4.83 16.00 2.90
C GLY A 297 5.34 17.09 3.82
N MET A 298 4.77 17.15 5.02
CA MET A 298 5.06 18.20 5.99
C MET A 298 6.47 18.07 6.56
N LEU A 299 6.93 16.83 6.77
CA LEU A 299 8.27 16.57 7.29
C LEU A 299 9.36 16.98 6.29
N ALA A 300 9.16 16.73 5.00
CA ALA A 300 10.12 17.11 3.98
C ALA A 300 10.25 18.64 3.86
N GLU A 301 9.18 19.38 4.12
CA GLU A 301 9.17 20.85 4.11
C GLU A 301 9.73 21.46 5.40
N ALA A 302 9.33 20.94 6.57
CA ALA A 302 9.69 21.52 7.86
C ALA A 302 11.02 21.00 8.42
N GLY A 303 11.45 19.82 7.99
CA GLY A 303 12.53 19.06 8.61
C GLY A 303 12.12 18.42 9.95
N VAL A 304 12.99 17.57 10.48
CA VAL A 304 12.82 16.99 11.82
C VAL A 304 13.02 18.05 12.91
N PRO A 305 12.33 17.96 14.07
CA PRO A 305 12.56 18.87 15.19
C PRO A 305 14.02 18.85 15.67
N LYS A 306 14.51 19.99 16.16
CA LYS A 306 15.87 20.09 16.71
C LYS A 306 16.07 19.12 17.88
N GLY A 307 17.08 18.26 17.78
CA GLY A 307 17.39 17.26 18.80
C GLY A 307 16.50 16.02 18.76
N PHE A 308 15.66 15.87 17.73
CA PHE A 308 14.89 14.66 17.51
C PHE A 308 15.81 13.45 17.31
N VAL A 309 15.53 12.38 18.05
CA VAL A 309 16.19 11.08 17.91
C VAL A 309 15.11 10.05 17.56
N PRO A 310 15.13 9.48 16.34
CA PRO A 310 14.17 8.44 15.95
C PRO A 310 14.26 7.22 16.87
N ALA A 311 13.13 6.61 17.19
CA ALA A 311 13.04 5.36 17.95
C ALA A 311 13.93 4.25 17.38
N THR A 312 14.03 4.16 16.05
CA THR A 312 14.91 3.21 15.34
C THR A 312 16.40 3.39 15.68
N ARG A 313 16.82 4.57 16.14
CA ARG A 313 18.21 4.85 16.55
C ARG A 313 18.46 4.67 18.05
N ILE A 314 17.44 4.35 18.84
CA ILE A 314 17.56 4.12 20.29
C ILE A 314 17.84 2.63 20.52
N PRO A 315 18.98 2.25 21.12
CA PRO A 315 19.23 0.87 21.50
C PRO A 315 18.18 0.42 22.52
N THR A 316 17.54 -0.71 22.23
CA THR A 316 16.66 -1.47 23.14
C THR A 316 17.47 -2.18 24.21
#